data_AF-A0AAD0CLR0-F1
#
_entry.id   AF-A0AAD0CLR0-F1
#
_cell.length_a   1.000
_cell.length_b   1.000
_cell.length_c   1.000
_cell.angle_alpha   90.00
_cell.angle_beta   90.00
_cell.angle_gamma   90.00
#
_symmetry.space_group_name_H-M   'P 1'
#
loop_
_entity.id
_entity.type
_entity.pdbx_description
1 polymer ?
#
loop_
_entity_poly.entity_id
_entity_poly.type
_entity_poly.pdbx_seq_one_letter_code
_entity_poly.pdbx_strand_id
1 'polypeptide(L)'
;MLVLRRSVGLIALCVAACSGHEVTKLNPSVDRISEEGLTYPSSGVTYLHWDKGHGYQVTYYSEKHVWLWYPGNRAALRGDWVQELVAGEYYLCFTYPHSSYNPVTGVVGGQKECQLQTVLGGALEGALAGDVYNLSSGMVPYVLRKDKRPTGF
;
A
#
# COMPACT_ATOMS: atom_id res chain seq x y z
N MET A 1 28.82 -29.80 71.49
CA MET A 1 27.56 -30.13 70.80
C MET A 1 26.93 -28.85 70.27
N LEU A 2 26.36 -28.93 69.06
CA LEU A 2 25.60 -27.95 68.28
C LEU A 2 26.32 -26.71 67.71
N VAL A 3 26.57 -26.84 66.40
CA VAL A 3 26.82 -25.81 65.39
C VAL A 3 25.51 -25.05 65.13
N LEU A 4 25.54 -23.73 64.91
CA LEU A 4 24.50 -23.08 64.10
C LEU A 4 25.13 -22.08 63.11
N ARG A 5 24.72 -22.29 61.85
CA ARG A 5 25.22 -21.73 60.60
C ARG A 5 24.82 -20.27 60.37
N ARG A 6 25.66 -19.60 59.57
CA ARG A 6 25.43 -18.33 58.85
C ARG A 6 24.13 -18.35 58.05
N SER A 7 23.53 -17.17 57.86
CA SER A 7 22.71 -16.89 56.67
C SER A 7 22.88 -15.41 56.28
N VAL A 8 23.64 -15.20 55.21
CA VAL A 8 23.73 -13.94 54.47
C VAL A 8 22.47 -13.84 53.63
N GLY A 9 21.64 -12.82 53.87
CA GLY A 9 20.47 -12.54 53.04
C GLY A 9 20.90 -11.94 51.71
N LEU A 10 20.76 -12.69 50.61
CA LEU A 10 20.81 -12.13 49.27
C LEU A 10 19.49 -11.35 49.04
N ILE A 11 19.59 -10.04 48.86
CA ILE A 11 18.50 -9.22 48.32
C ILE A 11 18.45 -9.49 46.82
N ALA A 12 17.47 -10.27 46.38
CA ALA A 12 17.15 -10.46 44.98
C ALA A 12 16.46 -9.18 44.46
N LEU A 13 17.20 -8.37 43.70
CA LEU A 13 16.65 -7.25 42.95
C LEU A 13 15.95 -7.80 41.70
N CYS A 14 14.63 -8.00 41.78
CA CYS A 14 13.81 -8.32 40.61
C CYS A 14 13.70 -7.06 39.74
N VAL A 15 14.60 -6.92 38.75
CA VAL A 15 14.43 -5.95 37.68
C VAL A 15 13.37 -6.53 36.74
N ALA A 16 12.11 -6.17 36.95
CA ALA A 16 11.05 -6.43 36.00
C ALA A 16 11.32 -5.57 34.75
N ALA A 17 11.96 -6.18 33.75
CA ALA A 17 12.03 -5.62 32.41
C ALA A 17 10.61 -5.70 31.81
N CYS A 18 9.84 -4.63 31.96
CA CYS A 18 8.65 -4.41 31.14
C CYS A 18 9.14 -4.10 29.72
N SER A 19 9.36 -5.14 28.92
CA SER A 19 9.44 -4.99 27.47
C SER A 19 8.09 -4.49 26.98
N GLY A 20 7.99 -3.18 26.79
CA GLY A 20 6.91 -2.59 26.01
C GLY A 20 7.05 -3.10 24.59
N HIS A 21 6.27 -4.13 24.23
CA HIS A 21 5.96 -4.38 22.84
C HIS A 21 5.13 -3.19 22.37
N GLU A 22 5.79 -2.25 21.70
CA GLU A 22 5.11 -1.33 20.81
C GLU A 22 4.54 -2.17 19.67
N VAL A 23 3.30 -2.63 19.85
CA VAL A 23 2.52 -3.21 18.77
C VAL A 23 2.19 -2.05 17.84
N THR A 24 3.13 -1.74 16.94
CA THR A 24 2.81 -1.00 15.73
C THR A 24 1.62 -1.74 15.13
N LYS A 25 0.45 -1.09 15.08
CA LYS A 25 -0.69 -1.62 14.34
C LYS A 25 -0.26 -1.68 12.88
N LEU A 26 0.36 -2.78 12.49
CA LEU A 26 0.62 -3.10 11.10
C LEU A 26 -0.73 -3.01 10.39
N ASN A 27 -0.75 -2.28 9.28
CA ASN A 27 -1.95 -2.16 8.48
C ASN A 27 -2.25 -3.58 7.95
N PRO A 28 -3.41 -4.18 8.28
CA PRO A 28 -3.72 -5.57 7.92
C PRO A 28 -3.61 -5.86 6.42
N SER A 29 -3.68 -4.81 5.59
CA SER A 29 -3.46 -4.89 4.14
C SER A 29 -1.99 -5.04 3.75
N VAL A 30 -1.08 -4.39 4.46
CA VAL A 30 0.38 -4.52 4.26
C VAL A 30 0.84 -5.92 4.68
N ASP A 31 0.24 -6.46 5.75
CA ASP A 31 0.49 -7.83 6.19
C ASP A 31 0.04 -8.84 5.13
N ARG A 32 -1.14 -8.64 4.51
CA ARG A 32 -1.60 -9.49 3.39
C ARG A 32 -0.66 -9.47 2.18
N ILE A 33 -0.11 -8.31 1.86
CA ILE A 33 0.87 -8.16 0.77
C ILE A 33 2.17 -8.91 1.10
N SER A 34 2.60 -8.82 2.36
CA SER A 34 3.75 -9.56 2.88
C SER A 34 3.51 -11.08 2.91
N GLU A 35 2.28 -11.54 3.22
CA GLU A 35 1.92 -12.95 3.25
C GLU A 35 1.91 -13.59 1.85
N GLU A 36 1.52 -12.84 0.81
CA GLU A 36 1.66 -13.27 -0.58
C GLU A 36 3.12 -13.18 -1.10
N GLY A 37 4.04 -12.67 -0.28
CA GLY A 37 5.45 -12.47 -0.66
C GLY A 37 5.65 -11.39 -1.73
N LEU A 38 4.64 -10.54 -1.95
CA LEU A 38 4.71 -9.45 -2.93
C LEU A 38 5.33 -8.22 -2.27
N THR A 39 6.34 -7.64 -2.90
CA THR A 39 6.89 -6.35 -2.45
C THR A 39 6.09 -5.22 -3.07
N TYR A 40 5.76 -4.18 -2.31
CA TYR A 40 5.17 -2.96 -2.86
C TYR A 40 6.22 -1.88 -3.11
N PRO A 41 6.25 -1.25 -4.29
CA PRO A 41 5.57 -1.62 -5.53
C PRO A 41 6.35 -2.74 -6.28
N SER A 42 5.63 -3.55 -7.06
CA SER A 42 6.21 -4.51 -8.00
C SER A 42 5.47 -4.44 -9.34
N SER A 43 6.20 -4.69 -10.42
CA SER A 43 5.60 -4.93 -11.73
C SER A 43 4.89 -6.29 -11.76
N GLY A 44 3.92 -6.44 -12.67
CA GLY A 44 3.13 -7.65 -12.78
C GLY A 44 2.16 -7.84 -11.62
N VAL A 45 1.71 -6.77 -10.95
CA VAL A 45 0.81 -6.85 -9.79
C VAL A 45 -0.36 -5.89 -9.95
N THR A 46 -1.55 -6.36 -9.58
CA THR A 46 -2.75 -5.54 -9.42
C THR A 46 -2.94 -5.19 -7.94
N TYR A 47 -2.99 -3.90 -7.64
CA TYR A 47 -3.19 -3.37 -6.30
C TYR A 47 -4.58 -2.80 -6.12
N LEU A 48 -5.16 -2.98 -4.94
CA LEU A 48 -6.34 -2.24 -4.48
C LEU A 48 -5.90 -1.18 -3.49
N HIS A 49 -6.27 0.07 -3.75
CA HIS A 49 -6.11 1.18 -2.82
C HIS A 49 -7.47 1.69 -2.38
N TRP A 50 -7.55 2.26 -1.18
CA TRP A 50 -8.71 3.00 -0.72
C TRP A 50 -8.32 4.25 0.06
N ASP A 51 -9.00 5.34 -0.23
CA ASP A 51 -9.01 6.52 0.63
C ASP A 51 -10.36 7.23 0.57
N LYS A 52 -10.62 8.11 1.55
CA LYS A 52 -11.89 8.83 1.68
C LYS A 52 -12.19 9.76 0.47
N GLY A 53 -11.16 10.34 -0.12
CA GLY A 53 -11.25 11.28 -1.24
C GLY A 53 -11.61 10.58 -2.55
N HIS A 54 -10.91 9.51 -2.89
CA HIS A 54 -11.05 8.83 -4.17
C HIS A 54 -11.97 7.59 -4.12
N GLY A 55 -12.14 6.97 -2.95
CA GLY A 55 -12.79 5.67 -2.80
C GLY A 55 -11.85 4.51 -3.17
N TYR A 56 -12.43 3.37 -3.54
CA TYR A 56 -11.64 2.24 -4.04
C TYR A 56 -11.05 2.53 -5.42
N GLN A 57 -9.80 2.17 -5.61
CA GLN A 57 -9.06 2.33 -6.87
C GLN A 57 -8.29 1.04 -7.14
N VAL A 58 -8.43 0.47 -8.33
CA VAL A 58 -7.64 -0.69 -8.73
C VAL A 58 -6.58 -0.25 -9.73
N THR A 59 -5.34 -0.64 -9.50
CA THR A 59 -4.23 -0.31 -10.39
C THR A 59 -3.42 -1.54 -10.75
N TYR A 60 -3.27 -1.82 -12.03
CA TYR A 60 -2.32 -2.82 -12.52
C TYR A 60 -1.01 -2.14 -12.92
N TYR A 61 0.11 -2.61 -12.37
CA TYR A 61 1.45 -2.11 -12.64
C TYR A 61 2.16 -3.11 -13.58
N SER A 62 2.54 -2.70 -14.77
CA SER A 62 3.54 -3.40 -15.59
C SER A 62 4.94 -2.83 -15.34
N GLU A 63 5.95 -3.24 -16.11
CA GLU A 63 7.30 -2.68 -15.98
C GLU A 63 7.39 -1.17 -16.22
N LYS A 64 6.53 -0.61 -17.08
CA LYS A 64 6.60 0.81 -17.50
C LYS A 64 5.27 1.55 -17.39
N HIS A 65 4.17 0.83 -17.49
CA HIS A 65 2.84 1.42 -17.56
C HIS A 65 2.00 0.99 -16.37
N VAL A 66 1.12 1.89 -15.97
CA VAL A 66 0.08 1.65 -14.98
C VAL A 66 -1.27 1.76 -15.67
N TRP A 67 -2.24 0.96 -15.25
CA TRP A 67 -3.63 1.12 -15.66
C TRP A 67 -4.48 1.31 -14.43
N LEU A 68 -5.20 2.43 -14.40
CA LEU A 68 -6.05 2.83 -13.29
C LEU A 68 -7.52 2.60 -13.63
N TRP A 69 -8.15 1.73 -12.85
CA TRP A 69 -9.59 1.60 -12.78
C TRP A 69 -10.11 2.45 -11.62
N TYR A 70 -10.44 3.69 -11.94
CA TYR A 70 -10.94 4.71 -11.01
C TYR A 70 -12.47 4.76 -11.00
N PRO A 71 -13.13 5.14 -9.89
CA PRO A 71 -14.57 5.33 -9.86
C PRO A 71 -15.09 6.25 -10.96
N GLY A 72 -16.11 5.79 -11.69
CA GLY A 72 -16.69 6.53 -12.82
C GLY A 72 -15.98 6.32 -14.17
N ASN A 73 -14.77 5.75 -14.20
CA ASN A 73 -14.10 5.44 -15.45
C ASN A 73 -14.87 4.35 -16.22
N ARG A 74 -15.04 4.57 -17.54
CA ARG A 74 -15.61 3.59 -18.48
C ARG A 74 -14.55 2.76 -19.21
N ALA A 75 -13.27 3.10 -19.01
CA ALA A 75 -12.11 2.45 -19.59
C ALA A 75 -10.95 2.55 -18.58
N ALA A 76 -9.99 1.62 -18.63
CA ALA A 76 -8.85 1.67 -17.75
C ALA A 76 -7.93 2.81 -18.21
N LEU A 77 -7.62 3.73 -17.30
CA LEU A 77 -6.79 4.88 -17.63
C LEU A 77 -5.34 4.44 -17.63
N ARG A 78 -4.76 4.31 -18.82
CA ARG A 78 -3.33 4.04 -18.98
C ARG A 78 -2.52 5.29 -18.63
N GLY A 79 -1.45 5.09 -17.86
CA GLY A 79 -0.39 6.07 -17.62
C GLY A 79 0.97 5.39 -17.60
N ASP A 80 2.00 6.19 -17.35
CA ASP A 80 3.35 5.71 -17.04
C ASP A 80 3.60 5.81 -15.55
N TRP A 81 4.48 4.96 -15.01
CA TRP A 81 4.90 5.05 -13.62
C TRP A 81 6.42 4.85 -13.48
N VAL A 82 6.98 5.41 -12.42
CA VAL A 82 8.38 5.24 -12.04
C VAL A 82 8.51 5.35 -10.52
N GLN A 83 9.45 4.60 -9.95
CA GLN A 83 9.86 4.74 -8.56
C GLN A 83 11.15 5.58 -8.52
N GLU A 84 11.14 6.69 -7.78
CA GLU A 84 12.26 7.62 -7.70
C GLU A 84 12.76 7.73 -6.25
N LEU A 85 14.08 7.70 -6.06
CA LEU A 85 14.71 7.94 -4.76
C LEU A 85 15.07 9.43 -4.65
N VAL A 86 14.40 10.15 -3.76
CA VAL A 86 14.57 11.59 -3.54
C VAL A 86 14.88 11.84 -2.08
N ALA A 87 16.04 12.41 -1.79
CA ALA A 87 16.49 12.71 -0.43
C ALA A 87 16.43 11.51 0.54
N GLY A 88 16.68 10.29 0.04
CA GLY A 88 16.66 9.05 0.83
C GLY A 88 15.28 8.38 0.93
N GLU A 89 14.24 8.98 0.37
CA GLU A 89 12.87 8.47 0.40
C GLU A 89 12.41 8.03 -0.99
N TYR A 90 11.65 6.93 -1.07
CA TYR A 90 11.08 6.48 -2.33
C TYR A 90 9.73 7.15 -2.61
N TYR A 91 9.60 7.69 -3.80
CA TYR A 91 8.36 8.24 -4.36
C TYR A 91 7.90 7.36 -5.50
N LEU A 92 6.59 7.14 -5.59
CA LEU A 92 5.96 6.63 -6.78
C LEU A 92 5.38 7.79 -7.56
N CYS A 93 5.82 7.91 -8.80
CA CYS A 93 5.44 8.97 -9.69
C CYS A 93 4.64 8.42 -10.85
N PHE A 94 3.52 9.06 -11.16
CA PHE A 94 2.62 8.68 -12.24
C PHE A 94 2.48 9.82 -13.23
N THR A 95 2.40 9.46 -14.51
CA THR A 95 2.09 10.41 -15.58
C THR A 95 0.90 9.88 -16.36
N TYR A 96 -0.26 10.51 -16.17
CA TYR A 96 -1.45 10.23 -16.96
C TYR A 96 -1.56 11.21 -18.15
N PRO A 97 -2.27 10.88 -19.23
CA PRO A 97 -2.40 11.74 -20.40
C PRO A 97 -3.01 13.12 -20.08
N HIS A 98 -2.68 14.14 -20.87
CA HIS A 98 -3.25 15.49 -20.75
C HIS A 98 -4.79 15.55 -20.90
N SER A 99 -5.40 14.52 -21.49
CA SER A 99 -6.85 14.39 -21.58
C SER A 99 -7.51 13.86 -20.29
N SER A 100 -6.73 13.51 -19.27
CA SER A 100 -7.23 13.03 -17.98
C SER A 100 -7.44 14.18 -17.00
N TYR A 101 -8.34 13.98 -16.05
CA TYR A 101 -8.70 14.95 -15.02
C TYR A 101 -8.98 14.20 -13.71
N ASN A 102 -8.34 14.61 -12.61
CA ASN A 102 -8.63 14.10 -11.29
C ASN A 102 -9.74 14.98 -10.65
N PRO A 103 -10.96 14.47 -10.45
CA PRO A 103 -12.07 15.26 -9.91
C PRO A 103 -11.94 15.55 -8.40
N VAL A 104 -11.02 14.90 -7.69
CA VAL A 104 -10.79 15.13 -6.25
C VAL A 104 -9.82 16.29 -6.05
N THR A 105 -8.76 16.38 -6.85
CA THR A 105 -7.74 17.43 -6.74
C THR A 105 -7.96 18.60 -7.71
N GLY A 106 -8.76 18.41 -8.75
CA GLY A 106 -8.95 19.39 -9.82
C GLY A 106 -7.79 19.47 -10.81
N VAL A 107 -6.82 18.56 -10.72
CA VAL A 107 -5.61 18.56 -11.56
C VAL A 107 -5.89 17.89 -12.90
N VAL A 108 -5.41 18.50 -13.97
CA VAL A 108 -5.38 17.93 -15.33
C VAL A 108 -4.08 17.15 -15.49
N GLY A 109 -4.15 16.00 -16.17
CA GLY A 109 -2.96 15.18 -16.42
C GLY A 109 -1.94 15.82 -17.37
N GLY A 110 -0.94 15.04 -17.74
CA GLY A 110 0.17 15.44 -18.63
C GLY A 110 1.43 15.86 -17.87
N GLN A 111 1.34 16.06 -16.55
CA GLN A 111 2.48 16.26 -15.67
C GLN A 111 2.75 14.99 -14.87
N LYS A 112 3.98 14.86 -14.38
CA LYS A 112 4.36 13.81 -13.44
C LYS A 112 3.88 14.22 -12.04
N GLU A 113 3.07 13.37 -11.42
CA GLU A 113 2.59 13.54 -10.05
C GLU A 113 3.20 12.45 -9.16
N CYS A 114 3.90 12.87 -8.11
CA CYS A 114 4.64 11.97 -7.22
C CYS A 114 4.01 11.96 -5.82
N GLN A 115 3.92 10.77 -5.23
CA GLN A 115 3.51 10.56 -3.86
C GLN A 115 4.52 9.67 -3.14
N LEU A 116 4.76 9.95 -1.87
CA LEU A 116 5.63 9.13 -1.05
C LEU A 116 5.12 7.68 -1.03
N GLN A 117 5.99 6.72 -1.31
CA GLN A 117 5.61 5.30 -1.42
C GLN A 117 4.97 4.78 -0.13
N THR A 118 5.47 5.22 1.03
CA THR A 118 4.91 4.81 2.33
C THR A 118 3.48 5.32 2.54
N VAL A 119 3.12 6.48 1.97
CA VAL A 119 1.75 7.01 2.03
C VAL A 119 0.82 6.19 1.13
N LEU A 120 1.23 5.88 -0.10
CA LEU A 120 0.42 5.02 -0.97
C LEU A 120 0.31 3.60 -0.43
N GLY A 121 1.41 3.05 0.09
CA GLY A 121 1.44 1.75 0.75
C GLY A 121 0.52 1.68 1.98
N GLY A 122 0.41 2.79 2.73
CA GLY A 122 -0.54 2.91 3.83
C GLY A 122 -2.00 2.90 3.41
N ALA A 123 -2.32 3.18 2.13
CA ALA A 123 -3.67 3.14 1.57
C ALA A 123 -3.98 1.82 0.84
N LEU A 124 -3.05 0.86 0.81
CA LEU A 124 -3.29 -0.45 0.22
C LEU A 124 -4.34 -1.21 1.01
N GLU A 125 -5.15 -1.97 0.29
CA GLU A 125 -6.26 -2.81 0.76
C GLU A 125 -6.14 -4.25 0.23
N GLY A 126 -5.18 -4.50 -0.66
CA GLY A 126 -4.87 -5.80 -1.24
C GLY A 126 -3.90 -5.70 -2.42
N ALA A 127 -3.27 -6.81 -2.74
CA ALA A 127 -2.50 -7.03 -3.95
C ALA A 127 -2.85 -8.41 -4.52
N LEU A 128 -2.74 -8.56 -5.83
CA LEU A 128 -2.91 -9.81 -6.55
C LEU A 128 -1.87 -9.89 -7.66
N ALA A 129 -1.16 -11.01 -7.75
CA ALA A 129 -0.22 -11.24 -8.84
C ALA A 129 -0.93 -11.27 -10.21
N GLY A 130 -0.36 -10.58 -11.19
CA GLY A 130 -0.84 -10.48 -12.57
C GLY A 130 -1.82 -9.33 -12.82
N ASP A 131 -2.26 -9.22 -14.08
CA ASP A 131 -3.31 -8.31 -14.53
C ASP A 131 -4.69 -9.00 -14.40
N VAL A 132 -5.14 -9.21 -13.17
CA VAL A 132 -6.29 -10.08 -12.86
C VAL A 132 -7.63 -9.56 -13.40
N TYR A 133 -7.70 -8.28 -13.75
CA TYR A 133 -8.87 -7.66 -14.40
C TYR A 133 -8.64 -7.33 -15.88
N ASN A 134 -7.49 -7.72 -16.44
CA ASN A 134 -7.09 -7.40 -17.81
C ASN A 134 -7.16 -5.89 -18.11
N LEU A 135 -6.77 -5.05 -17.14
CA LEU A 135 -6.79 -3.59 -17.27
C LEU A 135 -5.85 -3.09 -18.37
N SER A 136 -4.78 -3.84 -18.65
CA SER A 136 -3.85 -3.51 -19.73
C SER A 136 -4.47 -3.50 -21.12
N SER A 137 -5.61 -4.18 -21.30
CA SER A 137 -6.43 -4.10 -22.51
C SER A 137 -7.07 -2.73 -22.74
N GLY A 138 -7.07 -1.85 -21.73
CA GLY A 138 -7.79 -0.57 -21.73
C GLY A 138 -9.26 -0.70 -21.32
N MET A 139 -9.76 -1.92 -21.07
CA MET A 139 -11.13 -2.15 -20.61
C MET A 139 -11.20 -2.21 -19.09
N VAL A 140 -12.39 -1.91 -18.55
CA VAL A 140 -12.74 -2.18 -17.15
C VAL A 140 -13.86 -3.20 -17.09
N PRO A 141 -13.91 -4.07 -16.06
CA PRO A 141 -14.99 -5.05 -15.91
C PRO A 141 -16.38 -4.40 -15.81
N TYR A 142 -16.45 -3.24 -15.14
CA TYR A 142 -17.63 -2.40 -15.01
C TYR A 142 -17.22 -1.01 -14.51
N VAL A 143 -18.16 -0.05 -14.49
CA VAL A 143 -17.91 1.26 -13.89
C VAL A 143 -17.88 1.13 -12.37
N LEU A 144 -16.72 1.38 -11.75
CA LEU A 144 -16.56 1.28 -10.31
C LEU A 144 -17.33 2.41 -9.60
N ARG A 145 -17.94 2.08 -8.47
CA ARG A 145 -18.56 3.06 -7.57
C ARG A 145 -17.60 3.39 -6.43
N LYS A 146 -17.56 4.66 -6.03
CA LYS A 146 -16.66 5.16 -4.98
C LYS A 146 -16.78 4.40 -3.65
N ASP A 147 -18.00 4.00 -3.29
CA ASP A 147 -18.38 3.40 -2.02
C ASP A 147 -18.43 1.86 -2.03
N LYS A 148 -17.99 1.21 -3.12
CA LYS A 148 -18.11 -0.24 -3.28
C LYS A 148 -16.77 -0.88 -3.58
N ARG A 149 -16.33 -1.81 -2.71
CA ARG A 149 -15.14 -2.63 -2.95
C ARG A 149 -15.33 -3.44 -4.25
N PRO A 150 -14.33 -3.46 -5.15
CA PRO A 150 -14.40 -4.26 -6.36
C PRO A 150 -14.45 -5.75 -6.01
N THR A 151 -15.28 -6.49 -6.73
CA THR A 151 -15.39 -7.94 -6.64
C THR A 151 -14.07 -8.62 -7.02
N GLY A 152 -13.63 -9.61 -6.24
CA GLY A 152 -12.38 -10.33 -6.49
C GLY A 152 -11.17 -9.83 -5.67
N PHE A 153 -11.40 -8.88 -4.75
CA PHE A 153 -10.45 -8.39 -3.75
C PHE A 153 -11.00 -8.51 -2.33
#